data_AF-A0A9Q0X525-F1
#
_entry.id   AF-A0A9Q0X525-F1
#
_cell.length_a   1.000
_cell.length_b   1.000
_cell.length_c   1.000
_cell.angle_alpha   90.00
_cell.angle_beta   90.00
_cell.angle_gamma   90.00
#
_symmetry.space_group_name_H-M   'P 1'
#
loop_
_entity.id
_entity.type
_entity.pdbx_description
1 polymer ?
#
loop_
_entity_poly.entity_id
_entity_poly.type
_entity_poly.pdbx_seq_one_letter_code
_entity_poly.pdbx_strand_id
1 'polypeptide(L)'
;MEMIASRPGPVGYFAVFWILSSTICLAQFFLYSAELYTEKRQRLLVERVLAKNVTASDLEEADIDHDKTVSAAEFIVYTLKEMGKISQEDISLVMERFSKLDVDQSGTLTESDIISS
;
A
#
# COMPACT_ATOMS: atom_id res chain seq x y z
N MET A 1 46.24 -24.54 37.11
CA MET A 1 45.42 -23.46 36.55
C MET A 1 44.01 -24.01 36.42
N GLU A 2 43.27 -24.03 37.54
CA GLU A 2 41.93 -24.61 37.58
C GLU A 2 40.94 -23.68 36.87
N MET A 3 40.34 -24.16 35.78
CA MET A 3 39.16 -23.53 35.18
C MET A 3 37.96 -23.85 36.06
N ILE A 4 37.64 -22.92 36.97
CA ILE A 4 36.38 -22.93 37.70
C ILE A 4 35.30 -22.45 36.73
N ALA A 5 34.74 -23.37 35.94
CA ALA A 5 33.48 -23.14 35.26
C ALA A 5 32.40 -23.01 36.35
N SER A 6 32.17 -21.79 36.82
CA SER A 6 31.10 -21.47 37.76
C SER A 6 29.78 -21.85 37.10
N ARG A 7 29.22 -23.01 37.48
CA ARG A 7 27.89 -23.42 37.05
C ARG A 7 26.93 -22.31 37.45
N PRO A 8 26.17 -21.72 36.52
CA PRO A 8 25.25 -20.65 36.88
C PRO A 8 24.29 -21.20 37.94
N GLY A 9 24.32 -20.62 39.14
CA GLY A 9 23.35 -20.94 40.17
C GLY A 9 21.92 -20.63 39.68
N PRO A 10 20.88 -21.08 40.40
CA PRO A 10 19.49 -20.85 40.00
C PRO A 10 19.20 -19.40 39.61
N VAL A 11 19.81 -18.43 40.31
CA VAL A 11 19.73 -16.98 40.02
C VAL A 11 20.21 -16.57 38.63
N GLY A 12 21.19 -17.26 38.04
CA GLY A 12 21.71 -16.95 36.71
C GLY A 12 20.71 -17.28 35.60
N TYR A 13 19.98 -18.39 35.74
CA TYR A 13 18.92 -18.77 34.80
C TYR A 13 17.76 -17.77 34.84
N PHE A 14 17.37 -17.30 36.03
CA PHE A 14 16.36 -16.26 36.17
C PHE A 14 16.80 -14.95 35.50
N ALA A 15 18.06 -14.55 35.66
CA ALA A 15 18.59 -13.34 35.03
C ALA A 15 18.56 -13.42 33.50
N VAL A 16 18.97 -14.55 32.92
CA VAL A 16 18.94 -14.76 31.46
C VAL A 16 17.50 -14.70 30.95
N PHE A 17 16.57 -15.40 31.60
CA PHE A 17 15.15 -15.35 31.22
C PHE A 17 14.59 -13.93 31.29
N TRP A 18 14.93 -13.18 32.33
CA TRP A 18 14.46 -11.81 32.52
C TRP A 18 15.00 -10.84 31.46
N ILE A 19 16.29 -10.95 31.11
CA ILE A 19 16.90 -10.14 30.06
C ILE A 19 16.25 -10.44 28.72
N LEU A 20 16.10 -11.72 28.36
CA LEU A 20 15.45 -12.13 27.13
C LEU A 20 14.01 -11.61 27.05
N SER A 21 13.24 -11.81 28.13
CA SER A 21 11.86 -11.33 28.21
C SER A 21 11.77 -9.81 28.06
N SER A 22 12.68 -9.06 28.68
CA SER A 22 12.73 -7.58 28.58
C SER A 22 13.09 -7.12 27.17
N THR A 23 14.07 -7.76 26.52
CA THR A 23 14.47 -7.43 25.15
C THR A 23 13.34 -7.73 24.15
N ILE A 24 12.66 -8.87 24.29
CA ILE A 24 11.52 -9.23 23.44
C ILE A 24 10.37 -8.23 23.63
N CYS A 25 10.02 -7.91 24.89
CA CYS A 25 8.98 -6.94 25.21
C CYS A 25 9.28 -5.57 24.59
N LEU A 26 10.52 -5.10 24.72
CA LEU A 26 10.92 -3.81 24.16
C LEU A 26 10.91 -3.82 22.62
N ALA A 27 11.38 -4.89 22.00
CA ALA A 27 11.35 -5.04 20.55
C ALA A 27 9.91 -5.02 20.00
N GLN A 28 8.99 -5.73 20.65
CA GLN A 28 7.56 -5.73 20.31
C GLN A 28 6.95 -4.35 20.49
N PHE A 29 7.28 -3.64 21.57
CA PHE A 29 6.79 -2.28 21.80
C PHE A 29 7.25 -1.30 20.70
N PHE A 30 8.52 -1.37 20.29
CA PHE A 30 9.02 -0.55 19.20
C PHE A 30 8.39 -0.90 17.87
N LEU A 31 8.22 -2.19 17.57
CA LEU A 31 7.56 -2.65 16.35
C LEU A 31 6.11 -2.14 16.29
N TYR A 32 5.34 -2.32 17.36
CA TYR A 32 3.98 -1.81 17.46
C TYR A 32 3.91 -0.27 17.38
N SER A 33 4.86 0.42 18.02
CA SER A 33 4.96 1.89 17.93
C SER A 33 5.27 2.34 16.50
N ALA A 34 6.15 1.63 15.79
CA ALA A 34 6.49 1.91 14.40
C ALA A 34 5.31 1.64 13.46
N GLU A 35 4.57 0.54 13.66
CA GLU A 35 3.34 0.24 12.92
C GLU A 35 2.31 1.35 13.11
N LEU A 36 1.99 1.71 14.37
CA LEU A 36 1.05 2.78 14.67
C LEU A 36 1.48 4.14 14.10
N TYR A 37 2.78 4.44 14.12
CA TYR A 37 3.30 5.69 13.59
C TYR A 37 3.22 5.73 12.05
N THR A 38 3.54 4.61 11.41
CA THR A 38 3.48 4.45 9.95
C THR A 38 2.04 4.52 9.47
N GLU A 39 1.11 3.83 10.14
CA GLU A 39 -0.32 3.83 9.82
C GLU A 39 -0.93 5.22 9.97
N LYS A 40 -0.64 5.94 11.07
CA LYS A 40 -1.09 7.32 11.26
C LYS A 40 -0.57 8.25 10.16
N ARG A 41 0.71 8.12 9.79
CA ARG A 41 1.30 8.91 8.72
C ARG A 41 0.67 8.61 7.36
N GLN A 42 0.45 7.34 7.04
CA GLN A 42 -0.24 6.93 5.81
C GLN A 42 -1.65 7.50 5.75
N ARG A 43 -2.39 7.43 6.85
CA ARG A 43 -3.74 7.99 6.93
C ARG A 43 -3.75 9.52 6.73
N LEU A 44 -2.81 10.24 7.33
CA LEU A 44 -2.69 11.69 7.14
C LEU A 44 -2.31 12.07 5.71
N LEU A 45 -1.49 11.26 5.03
CA LEU A 45 -1.18 11.45 3.61
C LEU A 45 -2.43 11.23 2.75
N VAL A 46 -3.17 10.15 2.99
CA VAL A 46 -4.45 9.87 2.32
C VAL A 46 -5.45 11.00 2.54
N GLU A 47 -5.66 11.45 3.78
CA GLU A 47 -6.59 12.55 4.07
C GLU A 47 -6.13 13.86 3.44
N ARG A 48 -4.81 14.13 3.37
CA ARG A 48 -4.28 15.30 2.68
C ARG A 48 -4.50 15.22 1.16
N VAL A 49 -4.36 14.04 0.55
CA VAL A 49 -4.64 13.83 -0.87
C VAL A 49 -6.13 14.08 -1.15
N LEU A 50 -7.04 13.54 -0.34
CA LEU A 50 -8.48 13.79 -0.49
C LEU A 50 -8.89 15.25 -0.21
N ALA A 51 -8.19 15.94 0.68
CA ALA A 51 -8.49 17.33 1.05
C ALA A 51 -7.81 18.36 0.13
N LYS A 52 -6.87 17.95 -0.73
CA LYS A 52 -6.24 18.83 -1.72
C LYS A 52 -7.29 19.18 -2.78
N ASN A 53 -7.40 20.47 -3.12
CA ASN A 53 -8.17 20.89 -4.28
C ASN A 53 -7.51 20.34 -5.54
N VAL A 54 -8.29 19.61 -6.35
CA VAL A 54 -7.86 19.07 -7.64
C VAL A 54 -7.59 20.25 -8.56
N THR A 55 -6.35 20.36 -9.07
CA THR A 55 -5.96 21.45 -9.98
C THR A 55 -6.26 21.06 -11.43
N ALA A 56 -6.42 22.01 -12.34
CA ALA A 56 -6.65 21.73 -13.76
C ALA A 56 -5.57 20.81 -14.38
N SER A 57 -4.30 20.94 -13.97
CA SER A 57 -3.22 20.06 -14.39
C SER A 57 -3.29 18.65 -13.78
N ASP A 58 -3.83 18.53 -12.56
CA ASP A 58 -4.10 17.22 -11.93
C ASP A 58 -5.23 16.50 -12.70
N LEU A 59 -6.17 17.27 -13.26
CA LEU A 59 -7.29 16.78 -14.06
C LEU A 59 -6.83 16.25 -15.42
N GLU A 60 -5.86 16.90 -16.06
CA GLU A 60 -5.28 16.46 -17.34
C GLU A 60 -4.49 15.13 -17.20
N GLU A 61 -3.88 14.87 -16.04
CA GLU A 61 -3.22 13.58 -15.79
C GLU A 61 -4.21 12.47 -15.41
N ALA A 62 -5.40 12.84 -14.90
CA ALA A 62 -6.46 11.89 -14.57
C ALA A 62 -7.23 11.41 -15.80
N ASP A 63 -7.18 12.15 -16.91
CA ASP A 63 -7.77 11.80 -18.21
C ASP A 63 -6.98 10.65 -18.86
N ILE A 64 -7.44 9.42 -18.63
CA ILE A 64 -6.74 8.19 -19.03
C ILE A 64 -7.04 7.87 -20.50
N ASP A 65 -8.25 8.17 -20.96
CA ASP A 65 -8.69 7.90 -22.34
C ASP A 65 -8.47 9.09 -23.31
N HIS A 66 -8.03 10.23 -22.79
CA HIS A 66 -7.73 11.46 -23.52
C HIS A 66 -8.93 12.10 -24.20
N ASP A 67 -10.14 11.92 -23.64
CA ASP A 67 -11.39 12.52 -24.16
C ASP A 67 -11.61 13.97 -23.71
N LYS A 68 -10.68 14.54 -22.92
CA LYS A 68 -10.69 15.89 -22.33
C LYS A 68 -11.77 16.10 -21.28
N THR A 69 -12.39 15.03 -20.81
CA THR A 69 -13.27 15.00 -19.66
C THR A 69 -12.69 14.05 -18.63
N VAL A 70 -13.14 14.17 -17.37
CA VAL A 70 -12.73 13.23 -16.33
C VAL A 70 -13.98 12.65 -15.74
N SER A 71 -14.17 11.37 -16.01
CA SER A 71 -15.26 10.58 -15.45
C SER A 71 -15.04 10.33 -13.96
N ALA A 72 -16.12 9.95 -13.26
CA ALA A 72 -16.00 9.56 -11.85
C ALA A 72 -15.04 8.37 -11.65
N ALA A 73 -14.97 7.46 -12.62
CA ALA A 73 -14.10 6.29 -12.56
C ALA A 73 -12.61 6.71 -12.65
N GLU A 74 -12.27 7.56 -13.60
CA GLU A 74 -10.93 8.11 -13.76
C GLU A 74 -10.49 8.91 -12.54
N PHE A 75 -11.38 9.73 -11.99
CA PHE A 75 -11.11 10.46 -10.76
C PHE A 75 -10.80 9.52 -9.57
N ILE A 76 -11.54 8.41 -9.44
CA ILE A 76 -11.29 7.39 -8.42
C ILE A 76 -9.93 6.71 -8.64
N VAL A 77 -9.62 6.30 -9.88
CA VAL A 77 -8.35 5.66 -10.24
C VAL A 77 -7.17 6.61 -9.96
N TYR A 78 -7.25 7.86 -10.38
CA TYR A 78 -6.26 8.90 -10.09
C TYR A 78 -6.06 9.07 -8.58
N THR A 79 -7.15 9.17 -7.82
CA THR A 79 -7.08 9.32 -6.36
C THR A 79 -6.45 8.08 -5.70
N LEU A 80 -6.75 6.87 -6.17
CA LEU A 80 -6.14 5.62 -5.69
C LEU A 80 -4.63 5.57 -6.00
N LYS A 81 -4.22 6.04 -7.18
CA LYS A 81 -2.81 6.18 -7.59
C LYS A 81 -2.07 7.16 -6.69
N GLU A 82 -2.63 8.36 -6.47
CA GLU A 82 -2.04 9.39 -5.60
C GLU A 82 -1.97 8.94 -4.12
N MET A 83 -2.93 8.12 -3.67
CA MET A 83 -2.85 7.47 -2.36
C MET A 83 -1.79 6.35 -2.28
N GLY A 84 -1.14 6.00 -3.40
CA GLY A 84 -0.17 4.90 -3.50
C GLY A 84 -0.81 3.52 -3.32
N LYS A 85 -2.12 3.38 -3.52
CA LYS A 85 -2.83 2.10 -3.39
C LYS A 85 -2.72 1.22 -4.63
N ILE A 86 -2.52 1.85 -5.79
CA ILE A 86 -2.30 1.21 -7.08
C ILE A 86 -1.16 1.94 -7.78
N SER A 87 -0.38 1.22 -8.59
CA SER A 87 0.70 1.82 -9.38
C SER A 87 0.28 2.07 -10.83
N GLN A 88 1.10 2.82 -11.59
CA GLN A 88 0.84 3.05 -13.01
C GLN A 88 0.91 1.73 -13.81
N GLU A 89 1.75 0.79 -13.37
CA GLU A 89 1.88 -0.55 -13.96
C GLU A 89 0.59 -1.36 -13.77
N ASP A 90 -0.03 -1.30 -12.59
CA ASP A 90 -1.32 -1.95 -12.33
C ASP A 90 -2.41 -1.42 -13.27
N ILE A 91 -2.49 -0.09 -13.42
CA ILE A 91 -3.44 0.58 -14.33
C ILE A 91 -3.19 0.12 -15.76
N SER A 92 -1.94 0.12 -16.21
CA SER A 92 -1.56 -0.27 -17.58
C SER A 92 -1.90 -1.72 -17.88
N LEU A 93 -1.68 -2.62 -16.92
CA LEU A 93 -1.99 -4.05 -17.06
C LEU A 93 -3.50 -4.29 -17.20
N VAL A 94 -4.29 -3.62 -16.37
CA VAL A 94 -5.77 -3.72 -16.44
C VAL A 94 -6.28 -3.09 -17.73
N MET A 95 -5.70 -1.97 -18.17
CA MET A 95 -6.07 -1.30 -19.42
C MET A 95 -5.71 -2.15 -20.65
N GLU A 96 -4.57 -2.84 -20.64
CA GLU A 96 -4.21 -3.77 -21.71
C GLU A 96 -5.24 -4.93 -21.80
N ARG A 97 -5.68 -5.45 -20.65
CA ARG A 97 -6.73 -6.46 -20.61
C ARG A 97 -8.06 -5.92 -21.15
N PHE A 98 -8.42 -4.69 -20.78
CA PHE A 98 -9.62 -4.02 -21.30
C PHE A 98 -9.56 -3.90 -22.82
N SER A 99 -8.44 -3.39 -23.36
CA SER A 99 -8.25 -3.24 -24.81
C SER A 99 -8.30 -4.56 -25.59
N LYS A 100 -7.94 -5.69 -24.97
CA LYS A 100 -8.09 -7.02 -25.58
C LYS A 100 -9.53 -7.51 -25.61
N LEU A 101 -10.33 -7.10 -24.62
CA LEU A 101 -11.74 -7.47 -24.52
C LEU A 101 -12.61 -6.57 -25.41
N ASP A 102 -12.24 -5.31 -25.58
CA ASP A 102 -12.93 -4.32 -26.40
C ASP A 102 -12.63 -4.56 -27.90
N VAL A 103 -13.31 -5.56 -28.47
CA VAL A 103 -13.11 -6.02 -29.86
C VAL A 103 -13.47 -4.92 -30.86
N ASP A 104 -14.50 -4.12 -30.56
CA ASP A 104 -14.94 -3.03 -31.43
C ASP A 104 -14.21 -1.71 -31.19
N GLN A 105 -13.31 -1.66 -30.18
CA GLN A 105 -12.54 -0.49 -29.79
C GLN A 105 -13.42 0.72 -29.49
N SER A 106 -14.63 0.47 -28.97
CA SER A 106 -15.59 1.51 -28.62
C SER A 106 -15.16 2.32 -27.39
N GLY A 107 -14.18 1.82 -26.62
CA GLY A 107 -13.84 2.35 -25.30
C GLY A 107 -14.80 1.88 -24.22
N THR A 108 -15.68 0.92 -24.52
CA THR A 108 -16.65 0.35 -23.59
C THR A 108 -16.72 -1.17 -23.74
N LEU A 109 -16.99 -1.89 -22.65
CA LEU A 109 -17.25 -3.33 -22.75
C LEU A 109 -18.75 -3.58 -22.76
N THR A 110 -19.22 -4.16 -23.85
CA THR A 110 -20.60 -4.59 -24.03
C THR A 110 -20.72 -6.11 -24.01
N GLU A 111 -21.93 -6.64 -23.88
CA GLU A 111 -22.16 -8.10 -23.92
C GLU A 111 -21.67 -8.72 -25.25
N SER A 112 -21.76 -7.97 -26.35
CA SER A 112 -21.24 -8.37 -27.66
C SER A 112 -19.73 -8.62 -27.65
N ASP A 113 -18.98 -7.80 -26.91
CA ASP A 113 -17.52 -7.91 -26.80
C ASP A 113 -17.11 -9.17 -26.03
N ILE A 114 -17.86 -9.51 -24.99
CA ILE A 114 -17.60 -10.70 -24.17
C ILE A 114 -17.92 -12.00 -24.93
N ILE A 115 -18.97 -11.98 -25.77
CA ILE A 115 -19.37 -13.15 -26.57
C ILE A 115 -18.43 -13.36 -27.77
N SER A 116 -17.76 -12.29 -28.23
CA SER A 116 -16.84 -12.33 -29.38
C SER A 116 -15.35 -12.42 -29.01
N SER A 117 -15.01 -12.34 -27.72
CA SER A 117 -13.65 -12.46 -27.15
C SER A 117 -13.15 -13.89 -27.02
#